data_AF-A0AAW1PMI9-F1
#
_entry.id   AF-A0AAW1PMI9-F1
#
_cell.length_a   1.000
_cell.length_b   1.000
_cell.length_c   1.000
_cell.angle_alpha   90.00
_cell.angle_beta   90.00
_cell.angle_gamma   90.00
#
_symmetry.space_group_name_H-M   'P 1'
#
loop_
_entity.id
_entity.type
_entity.pdbx_description
1 polymer ?
#
loop_
_entity_poly.entity_id
_entity_poly.type
_entity_poly.pdbx_seq_one_letter_code
_entity_poly.pdbx_strand_id
1 'polypeptide(L)'
;MDRVADVRDVARAHILAAELPQAKGRYIVSSADTVPISAMYNYLSQRFPRYKYPTKEVEPSKPFFDVSKVKKELGLSFTPVHESLQDAANSLYSLGIGTPAYR
;
A
#
# COMPACT_ATOMS: atom_id res chain seq x y z
N MET A 1 10.78 6.69 -5.05
CA MET A 1 9.64 7.05 -4.18
C MET A 1 8.42 6.44 -4.82
N ASP A 2 7.82 5.44 -4.18
CA ASP A 2 6.79 4.62 -4.81
C ASP A 2 5.40 5.02 -4.32
N ARG A 3 4.38 4.57 -5.05
CA ARG A 3 2.96 4.76 -4.74
C ARG A 3 2.36 3.39 -4.59
N VAL A 4 1.61 3.20 -3.51
CA VAL A 4 1.11 1.88 -3.13
C VAL A 4 -0.40 1.94 -3.04
N ALA A 5 -1.08 0.92 -3.54
CA ALA A 5 -2.52 0.74 -3.35
C ALA A 5 -2.74 -0.68 -2.84
N ASP A 6 -3.55 -0.84 -1.79
CA ASP A 6 -3.97 -2.17 -1.36
C ASP A 6 -4.95 -2.74 -2.40
N VAL A 7 -4.73 -3.99 -2.80
CA VAL A 7 -5.56 -4.65 -3.83
C VAL A 7 -7.03 -4.74 -3.42
N ARG A 8 -7.33 -4.81 -2.11
CA ARG A 8 -8.70 -4.83 -1.57
C ARG A 8 -9.35 -3.46 -1.71
N ASP A 9 -8.60 -2.37 -1.51
CA ASP A 9 -9.11 -1.01 -1.72
C ASP A 9 -9.44 -0.77 -3.20
N VAL A 10 -8.57 -1.26 -4.10
CA VAL A 10 -8.79 -1.18 -5.55
C VAL A 10 -10.03 -1.97 -5.94
N ALA A 11 -10.20 -3.20 -5.46
CA ALA A 11 -11.38 -4.00 -5.75
C ALA A 11 -12.67 -3.34 -5.23
N ARG A 12 -12.66 -2.84 -3.99
CA ARG A 12 -13.79 -2.08 -3.42
C ARG A 12 -14.13 -0.85 -4.25
N ALA A 13 -13.13 -0.10 -4.69
CA ALA A 13 -13.34 1.07 -5.53
C ALA A 13 -14.00 0.73 -6.86
N HIS A 14 -13.66 -0.42 -7.48
CA HIS A 14 -14.30 -0.88 -8.71
C HIS A 14 -15.78 -1.20 -8.49
N ILE A 15 -16.11 -1.92 -7.41
CA ILE A 15 -17.50 -2.25 -7.05
C ILE A 15 -18.29 -0.97 -6.82
N LEU A 16 -17.78 -0.07 -5.97
CA LEU A 16 -18.45 1.21 -5.66
C LEU A 16 -18.64 2.09 -6.89
N ALA A 17 -17.64 2.15 -7.79
CA ALA A 17 -17.77 2.92 -9.02
C ALA A 17 -18.80 2.33 -10.00
N ALA A 18 -19.06 1.02 -9.94
CA ALA A 18 -20.07 0.35 -10.75
C ALA A 18 -21.48 0.49 -10.16
N GLU A 19 -21.61 0.45 -8.83
CA GLU A 19 -22.90 0.41 -8.12
C GLU A 19 -23.47 1.80 -7.84
N LEU A 20 -22.63 2.80 -7.60
CA LEU A 20 -23.06 4.14 -7.20
C LEU A 20 -23.47 4.97 -8.43
N PRO A 21 -24.75 5.39 -8.57
CA PRO A 21 -25.20 6.16 -9.73
C PRO A 21 -24.51 7.51 -9.88
N GLN A 22 -24.02 8.08 -8.77
CA GLN A 22 -23.27 9.34 -8.78
C GLN A 22 -21.82 9.19 -9.23
N ALA A 23 -21.29 7.96 -9.32
CA ALA A 23 -19.91 7.74 -9.71
C ALA A 23 -19.68 8.17 -11.16
N LYS A 24 -18.73 9.09 -11.38
CA LYS A 24 -18.47 9.66 -12.72
C LYS A 24 -17.02 10.02 -12.95
N GLY A 25 -16.53 9.64 -14.13
CA GLY A 25 -15.19 9.97 -14.61
C GLY A 25 -14.13 9.08 -13.99
N ARG A 26 -13.05 9.68 -13.50
CA ARG A 26 -11.86 8.95 -13.00
C ARG A 26 -11.71 9.12 -11.49
N TYR A 27 -11.21 8.06 -10.83
CA TYR A 27 -10.87 8.02 -9.41
C TYR A 27 -9.43 7.53 -9.25
N ILE A 28 -8.67 8.18 -8.37
CA ILE A 28 -7.31 7.76 -8.00
C ILE A 28 -7.42 6.91 -6.74
N VAL A 29 -6.95 5.66 -6.82
CA VAL A 29 -6.91 4.73 -5.69
C VAL A 29 -5.45 4.40 -5.41
N SER A 30 -4.86 5.10 -4.45
CA SER A 30 -3.45 5.00 -4.07
C SER A 30 -3.24 5.62 -2.69
N SER A 31 -2.08 5.38 -2.08
CA SER A 31 -1.55 6.21 -1.01
C SER A 31 -1.54 7.68 -1.43
N ALA A 32 -2.00 8.57 -0.55
CA ALA A 32 -2.01 10.01 -0.80
C ALA A 32 -0.59 10.57 -0.86
N ASP A 33 0.26 10.10 0.06
CA ASP A 33 1.66 10.44 0.11
C ASP A 33 2.53 9.36 -0.55
N THR A 34 3.74 9.75 -0.94
CA THR A 34 4.76 8.81 -1.39
C THR A 34 5.15 7.85 -0.29
N VAL A 35 5.49 6.63 -0.66
CA VAL A 35 6.03 5.63 0.25
C VAL A 35 7.51 5.45 -0.06
N PRO A 36 8.41 5.93 0.82
CA PRO A 36 9.82 5.67 0.70
C PRO A 36 10.13 4.18 0.86
N ILE A 37 10.92 3.62 -0.05
CA ILE A 37 11.36 2.21 0.02
C ILE A 37 12.12 1.97 1.35
N SER A 38 12.89 2.94 1.84
CA SER A 38 13.57 2.83 3.13
C SER A 38 12.60 2.73 4.31
N ALA A 39 11.46 3.41 4.27
CA ALA A 39 10.40 3.25 5.27
C ALA A 39 9.81 1.84 5.24
N MET A 40 9.59 1.28 4.06
CA MET A 40 9.11 -0.10 3.88
C MET A 40 10.11 -1.12 4.43
N TYR A 41 11.40 -1.00 4.10
CA TYR A 41 12.43 -1.90 4.62
C TYR A 41 12.58 -1.78 6.13
N ASN A 42 12.55 -0.58 6.69
CA ASN A 42 12.61 -0.39 8.12
C ASN A 42 11.44 -1.11 8.82
N TYR A 43 10.21 -0.91 8.34
CA TYR A 43 9.04 -1.59 8.87
C TYR A 43 9.14 -3.13 8.78
N LEU A 44 9.54 -3.65 7.61
CA LEU A 44 9.72 -5.10 7.42
C LEU A 44 10.82 -5.68 8.32
N SER A 45 11.93 -4.96 8.52
CA SER A 45 13.03 -5.40 9.37
C SER A 45 12.63 -5.52 10.84
N GLN A 46 11.78 -4.62 11.32
CA GLN A 46 11.24 -4.67 12.67
C GLN A 46 10.23 -5.81 12.82
N ARG A 47 9.39 -6.02 11.81
CA ARG A 47 8.29 -7.00 11.86
C ARG A 47 8.74 -8.44 11.62
N PHE A 48 9.79 -8.63 10.81
CA PHE A 48 10.31 -9.92 10.38
C PHE A 48 11.83 -10.03 10.57
N PRO A 49 12.33 -9.96 11.82
CA PRO A 49 13.77 -9.89 12.11
C PRO A 49 14.56 -11.14 11.69
N ARG A 50 13.88 -12.25 11.39
CA ARG A 50 14.49 -13.46 10.83
C ARG A 50 15.11 -13.24 9.45
N TYR A 51 14.66 -12.22 8.73
CA TYR A 51 15.10 -11.91 7.38
C TYR A 51 15.99 -10.68 7.36
N LYS A 52 16.99 -10.68 6.47
CA LYS A 52 17.86 -9.52 6.26
C LYS A 52 17.21 -8.56 5.26
N TYR A 53 17.09 -7.30 5.66
CA TYR A 53 16.63 -6.21 4.80
C TYR A 53 17.72 -5.14 4.70
N PRO A 54 17.81 -4.41 3.58
CA PRO A 54 18.71 -3.27 3.47
C PRO A 54 18.34 -2.20 4.51
N THR A 55 19.26 -1.89 5.42
CA THR A 55 19.12 -0.73 6.31
C THR A 55 19.47 0.53 5.53
N LYS A 56 18.53 1.47 5.45
CA LYS A 56 18.71 2.77 4.82
C LYS A 56 18.09 3.84 5.70
N GLU A 57 18.63 5.05 5.65
CA GLU A 57 18.00 6.21 6.28
C GLU A 57 16.58 6.41 5.71
N VAL A 58 15.62 6.67 6.58
CA VAL A 58 14.22 6.85 6.19
C VAL A 58 14.09 8.21 5.55
N GLU A 59 13.84 8.23 4.23
CA GLU A 59 13.55 9.47 3.54
C GLU A 59 12.16 9.97 3.96
N PRO A 60 11.92 11.28 4.01
CA PRO A 60 10.61 11.81 4.34
C PRO A 60 9.58 11.48 3.25
N SER A 61 8.39 11.09 3.69
CA SER A 61 7.19 11.00 2.85
C SER A 61 6.80 12.38 2.32
N LYS A 62 6.25 12.44 1.11
CA LYS A 62 5.80 13.68 0.46
C LYS A 62 4.38 13.52 -0.08
N PRO A 63 3.49 14.51 0.09
CA PRO A 63 2.18 14.51 -0.57
C PRO A 63 2.34 14.39 -2.08
N PHE A 64 1.53 13.54 -2.73
CA PHE A 64 1.63 13.35 -4.18
C PHE A 64 0.26 13.34 -4.87
N PHE A 65 -0.69 12.56 -4.38
CA PHE A 65 -1.98 12.36 -5.01
C PHE A 65 -3.10 13.03 -4.21
N ASP A 66 -4.00 13.69 -4.93
CA ASP A 66 -5.31 14.04 -4.36
C ASP A 66 -6.26 12.84 -4.45
N VAL A 67 -6.49 12.20 -3.31
CA VAL A 67 -7.43 11.09 -3.13
C VAL A 67 -8.76 11.54 -2.52
N SER A 68 -9.00 12.85 -2.41
CA SER A 68 -10.21 13.38 -1.77
C SER A 68 -11.48 13.00 -2.54
N LYS A 69 -11.42 12.97 -3.87
CA LYS A 69 -12.57 12.62 -4.71
C LYS A 69 -13.10 11.21 -4.43
N VAL A 70 -12.22 10.21 -4.35
CA VAL A 70 -12.64 8.82 -4.09
C VAL A 70 -13.17 8.63 -2.66
N LYS A 71 -12.60 9.34 -1.69
CA LYS A 71 -13.10 9.36 -0.31
C LYS A 71 -14.49 10.00 -0.21
N LYS A 72 -14.71 11.10 -0.94
CA LYS A 72 -15.96 11.87 -0.89
C LYS A 72 -17.10 11.23 -1.68
N GLU A 73 -16.83 10.82 -2.92
CA GLU A 73 -17.88 10.35 -3.83
C GLU A 73 -18.14 8.84 -3.72
N LEU A 74 -17.10 8.03 -3.49
CA LEU A 74 -17.25 6.58 -3.33
C LEU A 74 -17.29 6.16 -1.85
N GLY A 75 -17.00 7.05 -0.90
CA GLY A 75 -16.95 6.70 0.53
C GLY A 75 -15.82 5.74 0.90
N LEU A 76 -14.80 5.59 0.04
CA LEU A 76 -13.74 4.60 0.21
C LEU A 76 -12.79 4.99 1.37
N SER A 77 -12.60 4.08 2.32
CA SER A 77 -11.52 4.12 3.29
C SER A 77 -10.30 3.35 2.77
N PHE A 78 -9.11 3.91 2.97
CA PHE A 78 -7.85 3.29 2.55
C PHE A 78 -7.22 2.50 3.67
N THR A 79 -6.69 1.34 3.31
CA THR A 79 -5.90 0.49 4.19
C THR A 79 -4.52 1.13 4.41
N PRO A 80 -4.02 1.23 5.66
CA PRO A 80 -2.69 1.74 5.92
C PRO A 80 -1.60 0.94 5.19
N VAL A 81 -0.62 1.65 4.63
CA VAL A 81 0.45 1.03 3.81
C VAL A 81 1.21 -0.06 4.57
N HIS A 82 1.46 0.14 5.86
CA HIS A 82 2.19 -0.81 6.69
C HIS A 82 1.41 -2.12 6.91
N GLU A 83 0.09 -2.05 7.02
CA GLU A 83 -0.79 -3.22 7.14
C GLU A 83 -0.80 -4.01 5.82
N SER A 84 -0.98 -3.32 4.69
CA SER A 84 -0.91 -3.93 3.36
C SER A 84 0.45 -4.60 3.11
N LEU A 85 1.54 -3.94 3.53
CA LEU A 85 2.90 -4.47 3.42
C LEU A 85 3.12 -5.71 4.29
N GLN A 86 2.59 -5.71 5.51
CA GLN A 86 2.66 -6.87 6.41
C GLN A 86 1.89 -8.07 5.84
N ASP A 87 0.67 -7.84 5.34
CA ASP A 87 -0.18 -8.89 4.75
C ASP A 87 0.47 -9.49 3.50
N ALA A 88 1.03 -8.64 2.64
CA ALA A 88 1.76 -9.07 1.46
C ALA A 88 2.98 -9.93 1.85
N ALA A 89 3.80 -9.48 2.81
CA ALA A 89 4.96 -10.24 3.28
C ALA A 89 4.56 -11.59 3.87
N ASN A 90 3.53 -11.62 4.72
CA ASN A 90 2.99 -12.87 5.29
C ASN A 90 2.55 -13.86 4.21
N SER A 91 1.83 -13.37 3.20
CA SER A 91 1.36 -14.19 2.08
C SER A 91 2.52 -14.76 1.26
N LEU A 92 3.54 -13.95 1.00
CA LEU A 92 4.74 -14.41 0.28
C LEU A 92 5.54 -15.45 1.09
N TYR A 93 5.63 -15.27 2.42
CA TYR A 93 6.33 -16.22 3.29
C TYR A 93 5.57 -17.53 3.48
N SER A 94 4.25 -17.50 3.61
CA SER A 94 3.44 -18.71 3.75
C SER A 94 3.47 -19.57 2.48
N LEU A 95 3.58 -18.93 1.31
CA LEU A 95 3.72 -19.61 0.01
C LEU A 95 5.17 -20.07 -0.27
N GLY A 96 6.15 -19.73 0.56
CA GLY A 96 7.56 -20.10 0.37
C GLY A 96 8.26 -19.39 -0.80
N ILE A 97 7.59 -18.44 -1.47
CA ILE A 97 8.13 -17.68 -2.61
C ILE A 97 8.86 -16.40 -2.19
N GLY A 98 8.60 -15.92 -0.97
CA GLY A 98 9.09 -14.63 -0.49
C GLY A 98 10.43 -14.64 0.22
N THR A 99 11.17 -15.75 0.30
CA THR A 99 12.40 -15.79 1.11
C THR A 99 13.45 -14.82 0.54
N PRO A 100 13.86 -13.78 1.30
CA PRO A 100 14.86 -12.85 0.82
C PRO A 100 16.19 -13.57 0.63
N ALA A 101 16.78 -13.34 -0.55
CA ALA A 101 17.98 -14.01 -1.01
C ALA A 101 19.22 -13.50 -0.26
N TYR A 102 19.44 -13.95 0.98
CA TYR A 102 20.76 -13.88 1.61
C TYR A 102 20.93 -15.11 2.53
N ARG A 103 21.48 -16.18 1.95
CA ARG A 103 22.37 -17.09 2.69
C ARG A 103 23.66 -16.35 3.01
#